data_AF-A0A661T690-F1
#
_entry.id   AF-A0A661T690-F1
#
_cell.length_a   1.000
_cell.length_b   1.000
_cell.length_c   1.000
_cell.angle_alpha   90.00
_cell.angle_beta   90.00
_cell.angle_gamma   90.00
#
_symmetry.space_group_name_H-M   'P 1'
#
loop_
_entity.id
_entity.type
_entity.pdbx_description
1 polymer ?
#
loop_
_entity_poly.entity_id
_entity_poly.type
_entity_poly.pdbx_seq_one_letter_code
_entity_poly.pdbx_strand_id
1 'polypeptide(L)'
;MGKSYRTIIFHPEKCDGCMECVKACAQVKSGTDDPGQSRISVVCDPDEGSWGLALCRQCGEPQCVMNCPAGALTKDEETGVIQWDEARCVNCQMCTLACAYAGITYNAGDDHVMKCDLCGGDPACVKACKTGALEFSGAADLYNAWGDYEDLFVPGISACLGCNSELLMRHTLRRIGPNTVLATPPGCIAGVGSVGVNGLTATKVPVFHPLLTNTASMLAGIRRYYNRIGRDVTMLALAGDGGTADVGFQSLSGAAERGEQMVYICLDNEGYMNTGVQRSSTTPYGAWTSTTPVGSVLKGKTRDAKPMPIIMMMHNCEYVATASTAFMEDYYEKLDKAIEASTRGMAYIHVFSPCPTGWRFPPAQLIEVGRKAVQTNIVPLW
;
A
#
# COMPACT_ATOMS: atom_id res chain seq x y z
N MET A 1 16.22 3.35 -2.44
CA MET A 1 15.08 4.30 -2.41
C MET A 1 15.28 5.18 -1.17
N GLY A 2 14.84 6.44 -1.12
CA GLY A 2 15.00 7.26 0.11
C GLY A 2 14.32 6.61 1.32
N LYS A 3 14.59 7.03 2.56
CA LYS A 3 13.78 6.66 3.73
C LYS A 3 12.71 7.73 3.98
N SER A 4 11.57 7.30 4.49
CA SER A 4 10.50 8.15 4.98
C SER A 4 10.59 8.28 6.50
N TYR A 5 10.21 9.44 7.03
CA TYR A 5 10.40 9.75 8.44
C TYR A 5 9.12 10.35 9.03
N ARG A 6 9.00 10.35 10.36
CA ARG A 6 7.88 11.05 11.01
C ARG A 6 7.90 12.53 10.61
N THR A 7 6.75 13.05 10.22
CA THR A 7 6.60 14.43 9.80
C THR A 7 5.26 14.98 10.27
N ILE A 8 5.07 16.28 10.11
CA ILE A 8 3.82 16.95 10.44
C ILE A 8 2.98 17.02 9.17
N ILE A 9 1.83 16.35 9.19
CA ILE A 9 0.82 16.39 8.14
C ILE A 9 -0.14 17.55 8.44
N PHE A 10 -0.51 18.28 7.39
CA PHE A 10 -1.47 19.37 7.46
C PHE A 10 -2.72 19.00 6.67
N HIS A 11 -3.88 19.18 7.31
CA HIS A 11 -5.22 18.92 6.78
C HIS A 11 -5.93 20.27 6.57
N PRO A 12 -5.86 20.87 5.35
CA PRO A 12 -6.37 22.21 5.09
C PRO A 12 -7.85 22.40 5.45
N GLU A 13 -8.66 21.37 5.23
CA GLU A 13 -10.11 21.36 5.45
C GLU A 13 -10.52 21.44 6.93
N LYS A 14 -9.59 21.20 7.85
CA LYS A 14 -9.79 21.31 9.30
C LYS A 14 -9.21 22.59 9.89
N CYS A 15 -8.48 23.38 9.10
CA CYS A 15 -7.84 24.60 9.58
C CYS A 15 -8.86 25.75 9.64
N ASP A 16 -8.88 26.47 10.76
CA ASP A 16 -9.73 27.64 10.98
C ASP A 16 -8.94 28.96 11.01
N GLY A 17 -7.62 28.90 10.80
CA GLY A 17 -6.76 30.08 10.81
C GLY A 17 -6.52 30.70 12.19
N CYS A 18 -6.76 29.97 13.30
CA CYS A 18 -6.62 30.52 14.65
C CYS A 18 -5.18 30.90 15.08
N MET A 19 -4.15 30.48 14.34
CA MET A 19 -2.72 30.76 14.58
C MET A 19 -2.14 30.20 15.91
N GLU A 20 -2.88 29.38 16.66
CA GLU A 20 -2.39 28.83 17.93
C GLU A 20 -1.14 27.94 17.76
N CYS A 21 -1.02 27.25 16.63
CA CYS A 21 0.17 26.46 16.30
C CYS A 21 1.43 27.32 16.09
N VAL A 22 1.26 28.54 15.55
CA VAL A 22 2.34 29.52 15.30
C VAL A 22 2.83 30.07 16.63
N LYS A 23 1.92 30.53 17.49
CA LYS A 23 2.23 31.03 18.84
C LYS A 23 2.93 29.96 19.68
N ALA A 24 2.40 28.74 19.70
CA ALA A 24 3.00 27.64 20.45
C ALA A 24 4.44 27.33 19.98
N CYS A 25 4.71 27.44 18.68
CA CYS A 25 6.05 27.23 18.15
C CYS A 25 7.01 28.35 18.59
N ALA A 26 6.62 29.61 18.42
CA ALA A 26 7.42 30.77 18.84
C ALA A 26 7.71 30.73 20.35
N GLN A 27 6.71 30.38 21.16
CA GLN A 27 6.86 30.30 22.61
C GLN A 27 7.85 29.21 23.04
N VAL A 28 7.78 28.02 22.44
CA VAL A 28 8.69 26.92 22.77
C VAL A 28 10.12 27.18 22.30
N LYS A 29 10.30 27.93 21.22
CA LYS A 29 11.61 28.10 20.60
C LYS A 29 12.35 29.36 20.99
N SER A 30 11.63 30.45 21.21
CA SER A 30 12.21 31.76 21.48
C SER A 30 11.60 32.41 22.73
N GLY A 31 10.58 31.80 23.36
CA GLY A 31 9.92 32.36 24.55
C GLY A 31 9.04 33.57 24.26
N THR A 32 8.61 33.74 23.01
CA THR A 32 7.86 34.91 22.52
C THR A 32 6.59 34.50 21.80
N ASP A 33 5.61 35.40 21.74
CA ASP A 33 4.41 35.25 20.89
C ASP A 33 4.58 35.83 19.47
N ASP A 34 5.77 36.31 19.12
CA ASP A 34 6.05 36.89 17.80
C ASP A 34 6.00 35.80 16.70
N PRO A 35 5.10 35.91 15.70
CA PRO A 35 5.05 34.99 14.57
C PRO A 35 6.37 34.93 13.78
N GLY A 36 7.16 36.00 13.77
CA GLY A 36 8.47 36.06 13.11
C GLY A 36 9.52 35.12 13.73
N GLN A 37 9.29 34.66 14.96
CA GLN A 37 10.14 33.69 15.67
C GLN A 37 9.64 32.24 15.52
N SER A 38 8.52 32.04 14.84
CA SER A 38 7.92 30.72 14.62
C SER A 38 8.57 30.01 13.44
N ARG A 39 8.81 28.70 13.60
CA ARG A 39 9.27 27.80 12.52
C ARG A 39 8.12 27.25 11.67
N ILE A 40 6.88 27.67 11.94
CA ILE A 40 5.65 27.29 11.26
C ILE A 40 4.83 28.55 10.97
N SER A 41 4.32 28.67 9.74
CA SER A 41 3.45 29.79 9.35
C SER A 41 2.22 29.26 8.63
N VAL A 42 1.05 29.75 9.04
CA VAL A 42 -0.23 29.48 8.36
C VAL A 42 -0.48 30.63 7.39
N VAL A 43 -0.82 30.30 6.15
CA VAL A 43 -1.06 31.25 5.07
C VAL A 43 -2.50 31.10 4.60
N CYS A 44 -3.19 32.20 4.35
CA CYS A 44 -4.53 32.17 3.73
C CYS A 44 -4.37 32.37 2.23
N ASP A 45 -5.00 31.51 1.43
CA ASP A 45 -5.22 31.78 0.02
C ASP A 45 -6.37 32.81 -0.10
N PRO A 46 -6.09 34.03 -0.58
CA PRO A 46 -7.10 35.08 -0.65
C PRO A 46 -8.18 34.83 -1.71
N ASP A 47 -7.91 33.99 -2.71
CA ASP A 47 -8.83 33.72 -3.83
C ASP A 47 -9.75 32.53 -3.53
N GLU A 48 -9.22 31.48 -2.89
CA GLU A 48 -9.96 30.26 -2.57
C GLU A 48 -10.51 30.22 -1.13
N GLY A 49 -10.02 31.10 -0.25
CA GLY A 49 -10.32 31.06 1.18
C GLY A 49 -9.80 29.79 1.87
N SER A 50 -8.90 29.07 1.22
CA SER A 50 -8.26 27.85 1.74
C SER A 50 -7.01 28.21 2.55
N TRP A 51 -6.63 27.35 3.49
CA TRP A 51 -5.44 27.56 4.31
C TRP A 51 -4.28 26.72 3.80
N GLY A 52 -3.09 27.32 3.79
CA GLY A 52 -1.81 26.69 3.50
C GLY A 52 -0.88 26.71 4.72
N LEU A 53 0.17 25.89 4.66
CA LEU A 53 1.16 25.79 5.73
C LEU A 53 2.59 25.86 5.16
N ALA A 54 3.35 26.84 5.63
CA ALA A 54 4.80 26.93 5.45
C ALA A 54 5.49 26.29 6.65
N LEU A 55 6.18 25.17 6.41
CA LEU A 55 6.83 24.35 7.43
C LEU A 55 7.91 23.47 6.78
N CYS A 56 9.02 23.24 7.48
CA CYS A 56 10.01 22.24 7.04
C CYS A 56 9.38 20.85 7.06
N ARG A 57 9.26 20.22 5.89
CA ARG A 57 8.68 18.88 5.73
C ARG A 57 9.63 17.72 6.04
N GLN A 58 10.88 18.02 6.39
CA GLN A 58 11.93 17.01 6.61
C GLN A 58 12.10 16.06 5.42
N CYS A 59 12.20 16.61 4.20
CA CYS A 59 12.25 15.85 2.95
C CYS A 59 13.28 14.70 3.00
N GLY A 60 12.95 13.56 2.37
CA GLY A 60 13.86 12.43 2.22
C GLY A 60 15.09 12.77 1.39
N GLU A 61 14.91 13.54 0.31
CA GLU A 61 15.99 14.12 -0.51
C GLU A 61 16.00 15.66 -0.38
N PRO A 62 16.64 16.19 0.67
CA PRO A 62 16.55 17.61 0.99
C PRO A 62 17.42 18.48 0.08
N GLN A 63 16.78 19.25 -0.80
CA GLN A 63 17.44 20.25 -1.65
C GLN A 63 18.22 21.29 -0.85
N CYS A 64 17.78 21.65 0.36
CA CYS A 64 18.50 22.59 1.22
C CYS A 64 19.86 22.05 1.70
N VAL A 65 20.00 20.73 1.88
CA VAL A 65 21.28 20.08 2.22
C VAL A 65 22.19 20.09 0.98
N MET A 66 21.67 19.64 -0.18
CA MET A 66 22.45 19.58 -1.42
C MET A 66 22.94 20.94 -1.90
N ASN A 67 22.21 22.02 -1.61
CA ASN A 67 22.57 23.38 -1.98
C ASN A 67 23.27 24.17 -0.86
N CYS A 68 23.69 23.51 0.23
CA CYS A 68 24.43 24.18 1.30
C CYS A 68 25.94 24.18 1.00
N PRO A 69 26.54 25.28 0.50
CA PRO A 69 27.97 25.31 0.16
C PRO A 69 28.87 25.16 1.39
N ALA A 70 28.39 25.55 2.57
CA ALA A 70 29.12 25.47 3.82
C ALA A 70 29.04 24.09 4.52
N GLY A 71 28.21 23.17 4.02
CA GLY A 71 27.97 21.89 4.68
C GLY A 71 27.37 22.03 6.10
N ALA A 72 26.62 23.12 6.33
CA ALA A 72 25.98 23.43 7.61
C ALA A 72 24.63 22.72 7.81
N LEU A 73 24.11 22.04 6.79
CA LEU A 73 22.89 21.24 6.86
C LEU A 73 23.22 19.78 6.60
N THR A 74 22.68 18.88 7.41
CA THR A 74 22.85 17.43 7.26
C THR A 74 21.54 16.72 7.52
N LYS A 75 21.32 15.55 6.91
CA LYS A 75 20.13 14.73 7.16
C LYS A 75 20.47 13.68 8.21
N ASP A 76 19.71 13.64 9.28
CA ASP A 76 19.77 12.56 10.27
C ASP A 76 19.01 11.33 9.71
N GLU A 77 19.72 10.21 9.58
CA GLU A 77 19.18 8.97 9.00
C GLU A 77 18.35 8.13 9.98
N GLU A 78 18.36 8.47 11.27
CA GLU A 78 17.54 7.82 12.29
C GLU A 78 16.24 8.61 12.52
N THR A 79 16.36 9.91 12.78
CA THR A 79 15.22 10.76 13.12
C THR A 79 14.53 11.37 11.90
N GLY A 80 15.25 11.47 10.78
CA GLY A 80 14.80 12.19 9.60
C GLY A 80 14.90 13.70 9.72
N VAL A 81 15.32 14.24 10.85
CA VAL A 81 15.46 15.69 11.01
C VAL A 81 16.64 16.16 10.17
N ILE A 82 16.39 17.15 9.31
CA ILE A 82 17.47 17.91 8.71
C ILE A 82 18.08 18.72 9.85
N GLN A 83 19.31 18.46 10.23
CA GLN A 83 20.03 19.20 11.28
C GLN A 83 20.69 20.44 10.67
N TRP A 84 20.88 21.46 11.50
CA TRP A 84 21.57 22.69 11.14
C TRP A 84 22.66 22.97 12.18
N ASP A 85 23.88 23.18 11.68
CA ASP A 85 25.08 23.48 12.46
C ASP A 85 25.38 24.98 12.35
N GLU A 86 25.10 25.70 13.44
CA GLU A 86 25.33 27.14 13.56
C GLU A 86 26.80 27.51 13.32
N ALA A 87 27.74 26.72 13.86
CA ALA A 87 29.17 27.02 13.78
C ALA A 87 29.74 26.95 12.36
N ARG A 88 29.07 26.23 11.46
CA ARG A 88 29.43 26.14 10.03
C ARG A 88 28.61 27.08 9.15
N CYS A 89 27.49 27.59 9.64
CA CYS A 89 26.61 28.42 8.84
C CYS A 89 27.28 29.76 8.53
N VAL A 90 27.32 30.12 7.23
CA VAL A 90 27.85 31.41 6.76
C VAL A 90 26.75 32.39 6.34
N ASN A 91 25.49 32.10 6.70
CA ASN A 91 24.32 32.93 6.43
C ASN A 91 24.14 33.37 4.96
N CYS A 92 24.56 32.53 4.00
CA CYS A 92 24.38 32.79 2.56
C CYS A 92 22.93 32.68 2.06
N GLN A 93 22.02 32.17 2.90
CA GLN A 93 20.58 31.99 2.62
C GLN A 93 20.24 31.12 1.38
N MET A 94 21.19 30.43 0.76
CA MET A 94 20.91 29.52 -0.37
C MET A 94 19.89 28.43 -0.02
N CYS A 95 19.87 27.98 1.23
CA CYS A 95 18.90 26.99 1.70
C CYS A 95 17.46 27.50 1.72
N THR A 96 17.22 28.80 1.93
CA THR A 96 15.88 29.41 1.90
C THR A 96 15.37 29.46 0.46
N LEU A 97 16.24 29.81 -0.49
CA LEU A 97 15.95 29.80 -1.93
C LEU A 97 15.69 28.38 -2.45
N ALA A 98 16.41 27.38 -1.94
CA ALA A 98 16.24 25.98 -2.34
C ALA A 98 14.95 25.34 -1.79
N CYS A 99 14.29 25.96 -0.81
CA CYS A 99 13.15 25.36 -0.15
C CYS A 99 11.82 25.70 -0.84
N ALA A 100 11.25 24.74 -1.56
CA ALA A 100 9.94 24.88 -2.20
C ALA A 100 8.75 25.04 -1.22
N TYR A 101 8.97 24.83 0.08
CA TYR A 101 7.92 24.82 1.10
C TYR A 101 7.99 26.01 2.07
N ALA A 102 8.92 26.94 1.84
CA ALA A 102 9.24 28.02 2.79
C ALA A 102 9.48 27.50 4.23
N GLY A 103 10.05 26.29 4.34
CA GLY A 103 10.23 25.60 5.61
C GLY A 103 11.54 25.90 6.34
N ILE A 104 12.48 26.53 5.64
CA ILE A 104 13.67 27.15 6.21
C ILE A 104 13.67 28.61 5.77
N THR A 105 13.66 29.51 6.73
CA THR A 105 13.51 30.96 6.53
C THR A 105 14.62 31.69 7.28
N TYR A 106 14.89 32.92 6.89
CA TYR A 106 15.86 33.76 7.60
C TYR A 106 15.14 34.51 8.74
N ASN A 107 15.66 34.39 9.95
CA ASN A 107 15.20 35.12 11.13
C ASN A 107 16.09 36.35 11.32
N ALA A 108 15.53 37.53 11.08
CA ALA A 108 16.25 38.79 11.23
C ALA A 108 16.60 39.13 12.70
N GLY A 109 15.87 38.58 13.67
CA GLY A 109 16.15 38.78 15.09
C GLY A 109 17.40 38.06 15.55
N ASP A 110 17.59 36.82 15.08
CA ASP A 110 18.71 35.95 15.46
C ASP A 110 19.90 36.04 14.48
N ASP A 111 19.76 36.81 13.39
CA ASP A 111 20.70 36.87 12.26
C ASP A 111 21.08 35.50 11.68
N HIS A 112 20.15 34.54 11.73
CA HIS A 112 20.37 33.16 11.30
C HIS A 112 19.13 32.58 10.62
N VAL A 113 19.33 31.48 9.88
CA VAL A 113 18.21 30.71 9.36
C VAL A 113 17.54 29.90 10.46
N MET A 114 16.21 29.84 10.42
CA MET A 114 15.40 29.01 11.30
C MET A 114 14.60 27.98 10.49
N LYS A 115 14.41 26.80 11.09
CA LYS A 115 13.61 25.73 10.50
C LYS A 115 13.10 24.79 11.60
N CYS A 116 12.04 24.05 11.28
CA CYS A 116 11.52 23.03 12.19
C CYS A 116 12.58 21.96 12.48
N ASP A 117 12.60 21.51 13.73
CA ASP A 117 13.40 20.42 14.28
C ASP A 117 12.51 19.31 14.90
N LEU A 118 11.21 19.36 14.60
CA LEU A 118 10.16 18.49 15.14
C LEU A 118 10.06 18.47 16.67
N CYS A 119 10.64 19.46 17.37
CA CYS A 119 10.69 19.52 18.83
C CYS A 119 11.17 18.20 19.47
N GLY A 120 12.18 17.54 18.87
CA GLY A 120 12.70 16.26 19.38
C GLY A 120 11.72 15.09 19.25
N GLY A 121 10.75 15.18 18.34
CA GLY A 121 9.74 14.14 18.13
C GLY A 121 8.43 14.36 18.90
N ASP A 122 8.28 15.51 19.57
CA ASP A 122 7.06 15.85 20.31
C ASP A 122 6.59 17.28 19.98
N PRO A 123 6.03 17.51 18.77
CA PRO A 123 5.78 18.86 18.26
C PRO A 123 4.73 19.65 19.05
N ALA A 124 5.15 20.80 19.59
CA ALA A 124 4.27 21.70 20.34
C ALA A 124 3.10 22.26 19.51
N CYS A 125 3.33 22.55 18.23
CA CYS A 125 2.30 23.04 17.31
C CYS A 125 1.17 22.03 17.08
N VAL A 126 1.48 20.73 17.06
CA VAL A 126 0.49 19.66 16.94
C VAL A 126 -0.37 19.58 18.21
N LYS A 127 0.24 19.67 19.39
CA LYS A 127 -0.49 19.69 20.68
C LYS A 127 -1.43 20.89 20.82
N ALA A 128 -1.04 22.04 20.27
CA ALA A 128 -1.85 23.25 20.31
C ALA A 128 -3.05 23.21 19.33
N CYS A 129 -3.01 22.34 18.31
CA CYS A 129 -4.02 22.31 17.25
C CYS A 129 -5.30 21.57 17.71
N LYS A 130 -6.28 22.33 18.20
CA LYS A 130 -7.56 21.78 18.69
C LYS A 130 -8.46 21.20 17.60
N THR A 131 -8.34 21.69 16.37
CA THR A 131 -9.16 21.21 15.24
C THR A 131 -8.65 19.91 14.63
N GLY A 132 -7.44 19.47 15.01
CA GLY A 132 -6.78 18.32 14.37
C GLY A 132 -6.32 18.59 12.94
N ALA A 133 -6.11 19.86 12.58
CA ALA A 133 -5.53 20.25 11.29
C ALA A 133 -4.03 19.90 11.16
N LEU A 134 -3.33 19.71 12.29
CA LEU A 134 -1.95 19.24 12.33
C LEU A 134 -1.88 17.87 12.99
N GLU A 135 -1.16 16.95 12.36
CA GLU A 135 -0.98 15.58 12.83
C GLU A 135 0.50 15.20 12.77
N PHE A 136 1.04 14.66 13.87
CA PHE A 136 2.39 14.08 13.86
C PHE A 136 2.30 12.60 13.56
N SER A 137 2.62 12.22 12.33
CA SER A 137 2.43 10.85 11.85
C SER A 137 3.69 10.30 11.21
N GLY A 138 3.86 8.97 11.31
CA GLY A 138 4.86 8.24 10.55
C GLY A 138 4.50 8.31 9.07
N ALA A 139 5.33 8.95 8.27
CA ALA A 139 5.16 8.84 6.84
C ALA A 139 5.70 7.47 6.39
N ALA A 140 4.85 6.71 5.71
CA ALA A 140 5.19 5.56 4.88
C ALA A 140 6.01 4.43 5.56
N ASP A 141 5.49 3.89 6.67
CA ASP A 141 6.09 2.75 7.37
C ASP A 141 6.31 1.55 6.44
N LEU A 142 5.36 1.29 5.54
CA LEU A 142 5.48 0.27 4.50
C LEU A 142 6.68 0.50 3.58
N TYR A 143 6.92 1.75 3.20
CA TYR A 143 8.03 2.14 2.35
C TYR A 143 9.36 2.01 3.07
N ASN A 144 9.41 2.32 4.37
CA ASN A 144 10.62 2.10 5.17
C ASN A 144 10.95 0.62 5.36
N ALA A 145 9.92 -0.21 5.54
CA ALA A 145 10.11 -1.63 5.76
C ALA A 145 10.45 -2.39 4.46
N TRP A 146 9.85 -2.00 3.33
CA TRP A 146 9.87 -2.81 2.10
C TRP A 146 10.20 -2.03 0.82
N GLY A 147 10.43 -0.72 0.90
CA GLY A 147 10.66 0.14 -0.27
C GLY A 147 11.92 -0.25 -1.06
N ASP A 148 12.97 -0.66 -0.36
CA ASP A 148 14.25 -1.08 -0.96
C ASP A 148 14.24 -2.51 -1.53
N TYR A 149 13.18 -3.27 -1.31
CA TYR A 149 13.06 -4.62 -1.85
C TYR A 149 12.84 -4.54 -3.36
N GLU A 150 13.48 -5.44 -4.10
CA GLU A 150 13.36 -5.48 -5.55
C GLU A 150 11.90 -5.66 -5.99
N ASP A 151 11.48 -4.90 -7.01
CA ASP A 151 10.24 -5.20 -7.71
C ASP A 151 10.43 -6.45 -8.59
N LEU A 152 9.82 -7.56 -8.16
CA LEU A 152 9.86 -8.84 -8.85
C LEU A 152 8.80 -8.94 -9.96
N PHE A 153 8.10 -7.86 -10.27
CA PHE A 153 7.16 -7.74 -11.37
C PHE A 153 7.50 -6.53 -12.25
N VAL A 154 7.82 -6.74 -13.52
CA VAL A 154 8.36 -5.67 -14.38
C VAL A 154 7.28 -4.63 -14.74
N PRO A 155 7.66 -3.36 -15.01
CA PRO A 155 6.74 -2.37 -15.59
C PRO A 155 6.46 -2.65 -17.08
N GLY A 156 5.48 -1.95 -17.65
CA GLY A 156 5.19 -2.01 -19.10
C GLY A 156 4.36 -3.23 -19.54
N ILE A 157 3.55 -3.78 -18.64
CA ILE A 157 2.69 -4.92 -18.90
C ILE A 157 1.33 -4.53 -19.49
N SER A 158 0.58 -5.50 -20.01
CA SER A 158 -0.72 -5.30 -20.67
C SER A 158 -1.90 -5.20 -19.70
N ALA A 159 -1.67 -4.80 -18.44
CA ALA A 159 -2.73 -4.60 -17.46
C ALA A 159 -3.62 -3.38 -17.78
N CYS A 160 -4.88 -3.44 -17.37
CA CYS A 160 -5.79 -2.31 -17.48
C CYS A 160 -5.33 -1.14 -16.60
N LEU A 161 -5.68 0.09 -16.97
CA LEU A 161 -5.52 1.25 -16.10
C LEU A 161 -6.25 1.04 -14.77
N GLY A 162 -5.54 1.17 -13.65
CA GLY A 162 -6.07 0.88 -12.33
C GLY A 162 -6.24 -0.62 -12.05
N CYS A 163 -5.45 -1.49 -12.68
CA CYS A 163 -5.48 -2.93 -12.37
C CYS A 163 -5.04 -3.18 -10.93
N ASN A 164 -6.00 -3.50 -10.06
CA ASN A 164 -5.72 -3.76 -8.66
C ASN A 164 -4.94 -5.07 -8.45
N SER A 165 -5.13 -6.02 -9.37
CA SER A 165 -4.45 -7.30 -9.33
C SER A 165 -2.96 -7.16 -9.63
N GLU A 166 -2.57 -6.23 -10.51
CA GLU A 166 -1.16 -5.85 -10.69
C GLU A 166 -0.58 -5.24 -9.41
N LEU A 167 -1.29 -4.29 -8.79
CA LEU A 167 -0.85 -3.67 -7.54
C LEU A 167 -0.57 -4.73 -6.48
N LEU A 168 -1.53 -5.64 -6.28
CA LEU A 168 -1.39 -6.76 -5.35
C LEU A 168 -0.20 -7.66 -5.69
N MET A 169 -0.01 -8.02 -6.97
CA MET A 169 1.14 -8.84 -7.40
C MET A 169 2.47 -8.20 -7.04
N ARG A 170 2.65 -6.90 -7.35
CA ARG A 170 3.89 -6.16 -7.07
C ARG A 170 4.21 -6.20 -5.57
N HIS A 171 3.23 -5.88 -4.74
CA HIS A 171 3.40 -5.88 -3.29
C HIS A 171 3.63 -7.27 -2.71
N THR A 172 2.86 -8.27 -3.18
CA THR A 172 3.00 -9.66 -2.75
C THR A 172 4.41 -10.17 -3.03
N LEU A 173 4.85 -10.08 -4.29
CA LEU A 173 6.13 -10.64 -4.72
C LEU A 173 7.30 -9.88 -4.09
N ARG A 174 7.20 -8.55 -3.98
CA ARG A 174 8.21 -7.74 -3.30
C ARG A 174 8.40 -8.19 -1.86
N ARG A 175 7.32 -8.49 -1.15
CA ARG A 175 7.39 -8.93 0.25
C ARG A 175 7.84 -10.38 0.41
N ILE A 176 7.28 -11.30 -0.39
CA ILE A 176 7.61 -12.72 -0.34
C ILE A 176 9.06 -12.99 -0.78
N GLY A 177 9.57 -12.20 -1.72
CA GLY A 177 10.96 -12.23 -2.14
C GLY A 177 11.30 -13.30 -3.19
N PRO A 178 12.58 -13.32 -3.64
CA PRO A 178 12.99 -14.07 -4.83
C PRO A 178 13.08 -15.59 -4.64
N ASN A 179 13.12 -16.10 -3.40
CA ASN A 179 13.17 -17.53 -3.12
C ASN A 179 11.76 -18.18 -3.16
N THR A 180 11.09 -18.01 -4.30
CA THR A 180 9.67 -18.33 -4.46
C THR A 180 9.41 -18.99 -5.79
N VAL A 181 8.50 -19.95 -5.82
CA VAL A 181 7.89 -20.47 -7.04
C VAL A 181 6.44 -20.00 -7.08
N LEU A 182 6.11 -19.28 -8.15
CA LEU A 182 4.78 -18.73 -8.39
C LEU A 182 3.98 -19.65 -9.31
N ALA A 183 2.70 -19.88 -8.99
CA ALA A 183 1.72 -20.46 -9.89
C ALA A 183 0.59 -19.47 -10.18
N THR A 184 0.33 -19.20 -11.47
CA THR A 184 -0.77 -18.33 -11.90
C THR A 184 -1.65 -19.04 -12.94
N PRO A 185 -2.88 -19.47 -12.58
CA PRO A 185 -3.78 -20.12 -13.53
C PRO A 185 -4.30 -19.15 -14.61
N PRO A 186 -4.90 -19.68 -15.69
CA PRO A 186 -5.60 -18.89 -16.71
C PRO A 186 -6.56 -17.86 -16.08
N GLY A 187 -6.39 -16.60 -16.45
CA GLY A 187 -7.13 -15.49 -15.87
C GLY A 187 -6.40 -14.18 -16.12
N CYS A 188 -6.86 -13.09 -15.51
CA CYS A 188 -6.27 -11.76 -15.72
C CYS A 188 -4.78 -11.75 -15.41
N ILE A 189 -4.36 -12.35 -14.28
CA ILE A 189 -2.95 -12.37 -13.87
C ILE A 189 -2.05 -13.04 -14.90
N ALA A 190 -2.45 -14.20 -15.44
CA ALA A 190 -1.72 -14.83 -16.52
C ALA A 190 -1.74 -13.97 -17.80
N GLY A 191 -2.92 -13.45 -18.16
CA GLY A 191 -3.15 -12.67 -19.38
C GLY A 191 -2.41 -11.33 -19.44
N VAL A 192 -2.16 -10.70 -18.29
CA VAL A 192 -1.36 -9.46 -18.20
C VAL A 192 0.15 -9.71 -18.24
N GLY A 193 0.58 -10.95 -18.47
CA GLY A 193 1.98 -11.27 -18.76
C GLY A 193 2.75 -11.95 -17.64
N SER A 194 2.11 -12.38 -16.54
CA SER A 194 2.84 -13.05 -15.44
C SER A 194 3.52 -14.35 -15.84
N VAL A 195 2.95 -15.12 -16.76
CA VAL A 195 3.55 -16.35 -17.32
C VAL A 195 4.24 -16.12 -18.66
N GLY A 196 4.27 -14.87 -19.09
CA GLY A 196 4.88 -14.40 -20.31
C GLY A 196 3.96 -14.34 -21.54
N VAL A 197 4.26 -13.36 -22.39
CA VAL A 197 3.62 -13.09 -23.67
C VAL A 197 4.74 -12.81 -24.67
N ASN A 198 4.67 -13.42 -25.86
CA ASN A 198 5.66 -13.22 -26.93
C ASN A 198 7.13 -13.47 -26.53
N GLY A 199 7.37 -14.48 -25.68
CA GLY A 199 8.72 -14.84 -25.25
C GLY A 199 9.32 -13.95 -24.15
N LEU A 200 8.58 -12.98 -23.63
CA LEU A 200 8.95 -12.14 -22.49
C LEU A 200 8.06 -12.49 -21.29
N THR A 201 8.61 -12.51 -20.07
CA THR A 201 7.83 -12.70 -18.84
C THR A 201 7.86 -11.45 -17.97
N ALA A 202 6.74 -11.17 -17.31
CA ALA A 202 6.64 -10.05 -16.39
C ALA A 202 7.17 -10.37 -14.99
N THR A 203 7.31 -11.65 -14.62
CA THR A 203 7.76 -12.06 -13.29
C THR A 203 9.25 -12.39 -13.28
N LYS A 204 9.97 -11.92 -12.25
CA LYS A 204 11.40 -12.23 -12.04
C LYS A 204 11.64 -13.51 -11.22
N VAL A 205 10.58 -14.17 -10.76
CA VAL A 205 10.63 -15.47 -10.07
C VAL A 205 10.22 -16.59 -11.03
N PRO A 206 10.66 -17.85 -10.79
CA PRO A 206 10.12 -19.01 -11.50
C PRO A 206 8.59 -19.04 -11.41
N VAL A 207 7.94 -18.96 -12.56
CA VAL A 207 6.49 -18.93 -12.69
C VAL A 207 6.03 -20.15 -13.49
N PHE A 208 4.96 -20.78 -13.01
CA PHE A 208 4.29 -21.87 -13.70
C PHE A 208 2.87 -21.47 -14.05
N HIS A 209 2.43 -21.88 -15.24
CA HIS A 209 1.06 -21.71 -15.70
C HIS A 209 0.29 -23.04 -15.56
N PRO A 210 -0.34 -23.31 -14.41
CA PRO A 210 -1.19 -24.50 -14.25
C PRO A 210 -2.42 -24.41 -15.15
N LEU A 211 -3.18 -25.49 -15.24
CA LEU A 211 -4.55 -25.39 -15.69
C LEU A 211 -5.39 -24.65 -14.65
N LEU A 212 -6.50 -24.05 -15.07
CA LEU A 212 -7.39 -23.35 -14.15
C LEU A 212 -7.94 -24.25 -13.02
N THR A 213 -7.94 -25.57 -13.25
CA THR A 213 -8.45 -26.59 -12.34
C THR A 213 -7.45 -27.05 -11.28
N ASN A 214 -6.14 -26.83 -11.44
CA ASN A 214 -5.12 -27.63 -10.74
C ASN A 214 -3.99 -26.85 -10.06
N THR A 215 -4.11 -25.53 -9.88
CA THR A 215 -3.10 -24.64 -9.26
C THR A 215 -2.50 -25.21 -7.97
N ALA A 216 -3.34 -25.54 -6.99
CA ALA A 216 -2.87 -26.00 -5.68
C ALA A 216 -2.19 -27.38 -5.77
N SER A 217 -2.77 -28.31 -6.54
CA SER A 217 -2.17 -29.64 -6.74
C SER A 217 -0.82 -29.59 -7.47
N MET A 218 -0.64 -28.65 -8.40
CA MET A 218 0.63 -28.46 -9.09
C MET A 218 1.70 -27.95 -8.12
N LEU A 219 1.40 -26.92 -7.33
CA LEU A 219 2.33 -26.41 -6.31
C LEU A 219 2.68 -27.45 -5.25
N ALA A 220 1.72 -28.28 -4.84
CA ALA A 220 1.97 -29.39 -3.92
C ALA A 220 3.03 -30.36 -4.48
N GLY A 221 2.93 -30.71 -5.77
CA GLY A 221 3.94 -31.53 -6.44
C GLY A 221 5.33 -30.88 -6.46
N ILE A 222 5.38 -29.58 -6.76
CA ILE A 222 6.63 -28.80 -6.77
C ILE A 222 7.25 -28.71 -5.37
N ARG A 223 6.45 -28.45 -4.32
CA ARG A 223 6.92 -28.42 -2.93
C ARG A 223 7.56 -29.74 -2.53
N ARG A 224 6.90 -30.87 -2.84
CA ARG A 224 7.42 -32.21 -2.53
C ARG A 224 8.75 -32.49 -3.22
N TYR A 225 8.92 -32.03 -4.46
CA TYR A 225 10.21 -32.12 -5.17
C TYR A 225 11.29 -31.32 -4.45
N TYR A 226 11.02 -30.05 -4.10
CA TYR A 226 12.00 -29.20 -3.41
C TYR A 226 12.37 -29.73 -2.02
N ASN A 227 11.40 -30.25 -1.26
CA ASN A 227 11.64 -30.95 0.00
C ASN A 227 12.55 -32.17 -0.20
N ARG A 228 12.34 -32.96 -1.25
CA ARG A 228 13.14 -34.16 -1.55
C ARG A 228 14.61 -33.82 -1.82
N ILE A 229 14.89 -32.67 -2.44
CA ILE A 229 16.26 -32.22 -2.72
C ILE A 229 16.84 -31.31 -1.62
N GLY A 230 16.11 -31.12 -0.51
CA GLY A 230 16.56 -30.33 0.64
C GLY A 230 16.70 -28.83 0.37
N ARG A 231 15.93 -28.28 -0.58
CA ARG A 231 15.92 -26.84 -0.86
C ARG A 231 14.62 -26.23 -0.38
N ASP A 232 14.71 -25.29 0.55
CA ASP A 232 13.53 -24.55 1.00
C ASP A 232 13.16 -23.44 0.00
N VAL A 233 11.92 -23.47 -0.46
CA VAL A 233 11.37 -22.52 -1.44
C VAL A 233 9.91 -22.28 -1.11
N THR A 234 9.50 -21.02 -1.10
CA THR A 234 8.10 -20.63 -0.86
C THR A 234 7.25 -20.98 -2.08
N MET A 235 6.18 -21.75 -1.88
CA MET A 235 5.17 -21.97 -2.91
C MET A 235 4.10 -20.89 -2.81
N LEU A 236 3.89 -20.15 -3.89
CA LEU A 236 2.92 -19.06 -3.96
C LEU A 236 1.91 -19.32 -5.09
N ALA A 237 0.62 -19.38 -4.76
CA ALA A 237 -0.46 -19.31 -5.75
C ALA A 237 -1.07 -17.90 -5.77
N LEU A 238 -1.17 -17.31 -6.96
CA LEU A 238 -1.97 -16.10 -7.21
C LEU A 238 -3.07 -16.45 -8.20
N ALA A 239 -4.26 -16.75 -7.70
CA ALA A 239 -5.40 -17.19 -8.49
C ALA A 239 -6.58 -16.24 -8.35
N GLY A 240 -7.29 -15.97 -9.46
CA GLY A 240 -8.57 -15.25 -9.40
C GLY A 240 -9.64 -16.04 -8.65
N ASP A 241 -10.73 -15.38 -8.29
CA ASP A 241 -11.88 -16.00 -7.61
C ASP A 241 -12.52 -17.11 -8.43
N GLY A 242 -12.63 -17.00 -9.76
CA GLY A 242 -13.16 -18.09 -10.59
C GLY A 242 -12.33 -19.38 -10.50
N GLY A 243 -11.01 -19.26 -10.52
CA GLY A 243 -10.11 -20.40 -10.32
C GLY A 243 -10.14 -20.94 -8.90
N THR A 244 -10.46 -20.11 -7.92
CA THR A 244 -10.40 -20.47 -6.50
C THR A 244 -11.72 -21.03 -5.97
N ALA A 245 -12.82 -20.33 -6.26
CA ALA A 245 -14.13 -20.57 -5.69
C ALA A 245 -14.99 -21.51 -6.56
N ASP A 246 -14.65 -21.72 -7.82
CA ASP A 246 -15.40 -22.60 -8.73
C ASP A 246 -14.53 -23.76 -9.23
N VAL A 247 -13.90 -23.61 -10.39
CA VAL A 247 -13.41 -24.73 -11.19
C VAL A 247 -12.11 -25.34 -10.65
N GLY A 248 -11.29 -24.56 -9.94
CA GLY A 248 -10.09 -25.06 -9.26
C GLY A 248 -10.31 -25.40 -7.79
N PHE A 249 -11.52 -25.19 -7.26
CA PHE A 249 -11.82 -25.41 -5.84
C PHE A 249 -11.56 -26.87 -5.41
N GLN A 250 -11.85 -27.85 -6.27
CA GLN A 250 -11.59 -29.26 -5.96
C GLN A 250 -10.10 -29.51 -5.63
N SER A 251 -9.18 -28.95 -6.43
CA SER A 251 -7.74 -29.13 -6.21
C SER A 251 -7.25 -28.38 -4.98
N LEU A 252 -7.79 -27.18 -4.74
CA LEU A 252 -7.51 -26.38 -3.56
C LEU A 252 -7.97 -27.09 -2.29
N SER A 253 -9.22 -27.55 -2.28
CA SER A 253 -9.85 -28.26 -1.17
C SER A 253 -9.04 -29.50 -0.78
N GLY A 254 -8.65 -30.33 -1.75
CA GLY A 254 -7.82 -31.50 -1.47
C GLY A 254 -6.39 -31.15 -1.04
N ALA A 255 -5.79 -30.06 -1.53
CA ALA A 255 -4.47 -29.61 -1.08
C ALA A 255 -4.53 -29.06 0.35
N ALA A 256 -5.59 -28.34 0.70
CA ALA A 256 -5.81 -27.82 2.06
C ALA A 256 -6.02 -28.96 3.05
N GLU A 257 -6.85 -29.96 2.71
CA GLU A 257 -7.08 -31.16 3.52
C GLU A 257 -5.78 -31.90 3.87
N ARG A 258 -4.83 -31.97 2.93
CA ARG A 258 -3.52 -32.61 3.13
C ARG A 258 -2.50 -31.74 3.87
N GLY A 259 -2.84 -30.49 4.21
CA GLY A 259 -1.92 -29.55 4.84
C GLY A 259 -0.73 -29.20 3.94
N GLU A 260 -0.93 -29.10 2.62
CA GLU A 260 0.18 -28.79 1.71
C GLU A 260 0.76 -27.39 2.02
N GLN A 261 2.08 -27.31 2.15
CA GLN A 261 2.83 -26.11 2.50
C GLN A 261 2.88 -25.10 1.35
N MET A 262 2.01 -24.08 1.38
CA MET A 262 1.97 -23.00 0.41
C MET A 262 1.22 -21.78 0.93
N VAL A 263 1.53 -20.62 0.35
CA VAL A 263 0.68 -19.43 0.42
C VAL A 263 -0.25 -19.44 -0.79
N TYR A 264 -1.56 -19.51 -0.56
CA TYR A 264 -2.58 -19.42 -1.60
C TYR A 264 -3.33 -18.11 -1.47
N ILE A 265 -3.17 -17.21 -2.44
CA ILE A 265 -3.88 -15.93 -2.48
C ILE A 265 -4.97 -15.98 -3.53
N CYS A 266 -6.21 -15.80 -3.08
CA CYS A 266 -7.37 -15.54 -3.91
C CYS A 266 -7.46 -14.05 -4.19
N LEU A 267 -7.29 -13.66 -5.45
CA LEU A 267 -7.56 -12.32 -5.93
C LEU A 267 -9.04 -12.24 -6.30
N ASP A 268 -9.86 -11.83 -5.34
CA ASP A 268 -11.31 -11.76 -5.52
C ASP A 268 -11.72 -10.41 -6.10
N ASN A 269 -11.94 -10.39 -7.41
CA ASN A 269 -12.54 -9.26 -8.09
C ASN A 269 -14.03 -9.49 -8.37
N GLU A 270 -14.60 -10.53 -7.77
CA GLU A 270 -16.02 -10.89 -7.75
C GLU A 270 -16.59 -11.34 -9.10
N GLY A 271 -15.74 -11.78 -10.04
CA GLY A 271 -16.19 -12.27 -11.34
C GLY A 271 -15.08 -12.78 -12.24
N TYR A 272 -15.44 -13.44 -13.34
CA TYR A 272 -14.47 -13.88 -14.33
C TYR A 272 -14.11 -12.71 -15.25
N MET A 273 -13.28 -11.79 -14.76
CA MET A 273 -13.00 -10.53 -15.45
C MET A 273 -12.33 -10.75 -16.81
N ASN A 274 -11.39 -11.70 -16.89
CA ASN A 274 -10.61 -11.97 -18.10
C ASN A 274 -11.49 -12.38 -19.30
N THR A 275 -12.55 -13.15 -19.03
CA THR A 275 -13.37 -13.76 -20.08
C THR A 275 -14.62 -12.94 -20.40
N GLY A 276 -14.72 -11.70 -19.90
CA GLY A 276 -15.86 -10.81 -20.16
C GLY A 276 -16.84 -10.72 -18.99
N VAL A 277 -16.34 -10.70 -17.75
CA VAL A 277 -17.12 -10.43 -16.53
C VAL A 277 -18.27 -11.44 -16.36
N GLN A 278 -17.97 -12.74 -16.43
CA GLN A 278 -18.97 -13.78 -16.09
C GLN A 278 -19.13 -13.91 -14.57
N ARG A 279 -20.27 -14.48 -14.16
CA ARG A 279 -20.60 -14.74 -12.75
C ARG A 279 -19.66 -15.80 -12.17
N SER A 280 -19.11 -15.46 -11.01
CA SER A 280 -18.35 -16.34 -10.13
C SER A 280 -19.15 -16.74 -8.91
N SER A 281 -18.72 -17.80 -8.21
CA SER A 281 -19.23 -18.10 -6.87
C SER A 281 -19.03 -16.96 -5.88
N THR A 282 -18.07 -16.07 -6.06
CA THR A 282 -17.86 -14.92 -5.15
C THR A 282 -18.64 -13.67 -5.53
N THR A 283 -19.17 -13.58 -6.77
CA THR A 283 -20.01 -12.45 -7.20
C THR A 283 -21.11 -12.11 -6.17
N PRO A 284 -21.36 -10.84 -5.81
CA PRO A 284 -22.40 -10.50 -4.83
C PRO A 284 -23.82 -10.84 -5.27
N TYR A 285 -24.71 -11.01 -4.30
CA TYR A 285 -26.15 -11.13 -4.56
C TYR A 285 -26.67 -9.88 -5.30
N GLY A 286 -27.51 -10.09 -6.32
CA GLY A 286 -28.10 -9.02 -7.12
C GLY A 286 -27.14 -8.38 -8.14
N ALA A 287 -25.85 -8.74 -8.13
CA ALA A 287 -24.88 -8.14 -9.05
C ALA A 287 -25.16 -8.53 -10.51
N TRP A 288 -24.94 -7.57 -11.40
CA TRP A 288 -24.96 -7.76 -12.85
C TRP A 288 -23.65 -8.39 -13.32
N THR A 289 -23.73 -9.39 -14.20
CA THR A 289 -22.58 -9.93 -14.94
C THR A 289 -23.03 -10.27 -16.36
N SER A 290 -22.11 -10.58 -17.28
CA SER A 290 -22.48 -10.98 -18.65
C SER A 290 -23.35 -12.24 -18.69
N THR A 291 -23.25 -13.11 -17.69
CA THR A 291 -24.04 -14.34 -17.54
C THR A 291 -25.20 -14.23 -16.56
N THR A 292 -25.29 -13.14 -15.80
CA THR A 292 -26.41 -12.82 -14.91
C THR A 292 -26.85 -11.37 -15.13
N PRO A 293 -27.40 -11.05 -16.31
CA PRO A 293 -27.85 -9.70 -16.59
C PRO A 293 -29.04 -9.31 -15.70
N VAL A 294 -29.25 -7.99 -15.59
CA VAL A 294 -30.35 -7.38 -14.86
C VAL A 294 -31.29 -6.76 -15.89
N GLY A 295 -32.57 -7.13 -15.84
CA GLY A 295 -33.61 -6.70 -16.75
C GLY A 295 -34.99 -7.13 -16.27
N SER A 296 -35.98 -7.18 -17.17
CA SER A 296 -37.35 -7.57 -16.83
C SER A 296 -37.50 -9.03 -16.40
N VAL A 297 -36.63 -9.92 -16.90
CA VAL A 297 -36.68 -11.37 -16.65
C VAL A 297 -35.64 -11.81 -15.61
N LEU A 298 -34.39 -11.35 -15.77
CA LEU A 298 -33.27 -11.72 -14.91
C LEU A 298 -32.95 -10.59 -13.94
N LYS A 299 -32.60 -10.95 -12.69
CA LYS A 299 -32.41 -10.00 -11.59
C LYS A 299 -30.99 -10.05 -11.02
N GLY A 300 -29.99 -10.29 -11.86
CA GLY A 300 -28.62 -10.50 -11.41
C GLY A 300 -28.41 -11.87 -10.75
N LYS A 301 -27.31 -12.02 -10.00
CA LYS A 301 -27.05 -13.26 -9.25
C LYS A 301 -28.09 -13.47 -8.14
N THR A 302 -28.71 -14.65 -8.09
CA THR A 302 -29.79 -15.00 -7.14
C THR A 302 -29.33 -15.80 -5.92
N ARG A 303 -28.02 -15.93 -5.73
CA ARG A 303 -27.39 -16.64 -4.63
C ARG A 303 -26.35 -15.73 -4.00
N ASP A 304 -26.11 -15.91 -2.72
CA ASP A 304 -25.07 -15.17 -2.02
C ASP A 304 -23.67 -15.53 -2.52
N ALA A 305 -22.73 -14.66 -2.23
CA ALA A 305 -21.31 -14.94 -2.43
C ALA A 305 -20.91 -16.16 -1.61
N LYS A 306 -20.16 -17.08 -2.21
CA LYS A 306 -19.59 -18.23 -1.52
C LYS A 306 -18.60 -17.71 -0.48
N PRO A 307 -18.74 -18.05 0.82
CA PRO A 307 -17.89 -17.53 1.88
C PRO A 307 -16.55 -18.28 1.89
N MET A 308 -15.74 -18.07 0.85
CA MET A 308 -14.48 -18.78 0.64
C MET A 308 -13.53 -18.73 1.83
N PRO A 309 -13.28 -17.58 2.50
CA PRO A 309 -12.45 -17.54 3.70
C PRO A 309 -12.94 -18.50 4.80
N ILE A 310 -14.25 -18.55 5.05
CA ILE A 310 -14.84 -19.44 6.06
C ILE A 310 -14.68 -20.91 5.66
N ILE A 311 -14.86 -21.23 4.37
CA ILE A 311 -14.63 -22.59 3.86
C ILE A 311 -13.18 -23.01 4.05
N MET A 312 -12.21 -22.13 3.77
CA MET A 312 -10.78 -22.42 3.97
C MET A 312 -10.42 -22.54 5.45
N MET A 313 -11.09 -21.78 6.33
CA MET A 313 -10.98 -21.95 7.78
C MET A 313 -11.52 -23.31 8.23
N MET A 314 -12.65 -23.76 7.67
CA MET A 314 -13.20 -25.10 7.91
C MET A 314 -12.33 -26.23 7.36
N HIS A 315 -11.47 -25.95 6.37
CA HIS A 315 -10.40 -26.85 5.94
C HIS A 315 -9.22 -26.93 6.91
N ASN A 316 -9.27 -26.21 8.04
CA ASN A 316 -8.21 -26.14 9.04
C ASN A 316 -6.85 -25.73 8.43
N CYS A 317 -6.88 -24.76 7.51
CA CYS A 317 -5.65 -24.11 7.04
C CYS A 317 -4.93 -23.48 8.23
N GLU A 318 -3.58 -23.53 8.24
CA GLU A 318 -2.74 -22.97 9.31
C GLU A 318 -2.98 -21.47 9.51
N TYR A 319 -3.33 -20.78 8.44
CA TYR A 319 -3.68 -19.38 8.47
C TYR A 319 -4.73 -19.06 7.42
N VAL A 320 -5.71 -18.25 7.81
CA VAL A 320 -6.75 -17.72 6.94
C VAL A 320 -6.93 -16.25 7.27
N ALA A 321 -6.88 -15.40 6.25
CA ALA A 321 -7.14 -13.98 6.42
C ALA A 321 -7.90 -13.40 5.23
N THR A 322 -8.61 -12.30 5.49
CA THR A 322 -9.17 -11.44 4.44
C THR A 322 -8.41 -10.13 4.38
N ALA A 323 -8.23 -9.58 3.18
CA ALA A 323 -7.47 -8.36 2.99
C ALA A 323 -8.06 -7.50 1.86
N SER A 324 -7.62 -6.24 1.79
CA SER A 324 -7.97 -5.31 0.73
C SER A 324 -6.75 -4.46 0.40
N THR A 325 -6.52 -4.19 -0.88
CA THR A 325 -5.41 -3.31 -1.30
C THR A 325 -5.61 -1.85 -0.89
N ALA A 326 -6.78 -1.48 -0.36
CA ALA A 326 -6.99 -0.19 0.26
C ALA A 326 -6.33 -0.05 1.66
N PHE A 327 -5.93 -1.16 2.27
CA PHE A 327 -5.31 -1.24 3.60
C PHE A 327 -4.02 -2.05 3.51
N MET A 328 -3.00 -1.47 2.86
CA MET A 328 -1.76 -2.19 2.55
C MET A 328 -0.95 -2.60 3.78
N GLU A 329 -0.98 -1.82 4.87
CA GLU A 329 -0.29 -2.18 6.12
C GLU A 329 -0.88 -3.47 6.71
N ASP A 330 -2.21 -3.54 6.84
CA ASP A 330 -2.95 -4.75 7.23
C ASP A 330 -2.64 -5.93 6.30
N TYR A 331 -2.59 -5.69 4.98
CA TYR A 331 -2.25 -6.73 4.01
C TYR A 331 -0.83 -7.29 4.24
N TYR A 332 0.17 -6.43 4.45
CA TYR A 332 1.54 -6.86 4.69
C TYR A 332 1.69 -7.62 6.01
N GLU A 333 1.06 -7.16 7.09
CA GLU A 333 1.05 -7.91 8.37
C GLU A 333 0.44 -9.31 8.21
N LYS A 334 -0.65 -9.42 7.44
CA LYS A 334 -1.30 -10.70 7.16
C LYS A 334 -0.46 -11.57 6.23
N LEU A 335 0.26 -10.97 5.29
CA LEU A 335 1.17 -11.69 4.41
C LEU A 335 2.35 -12.27 5.18
N ASP A 336 2.88 -11.55 6.17
CA ASP A 336 3.98 -12.03 7.02
C ASP A 336 3.55 -13.26 7.82
N LYS A 337 2.38 -13.21 8.46
CA LYS A 337 1.77 -14.34 9.16
C LYS A 337 1.50 -15.52 8.21
N ALA A 338 1.06 -15.26 6.99
CA ALA A 338 0.83 -16.30 6.00
C ALA A 338 2.13 -16.96 5.53
N ILE A 339 3.20 -16.19 5.31
CA ILE A 339 4.52 -16.73 4.96
C ILE A 339 5.01 -17.66 6.07
N GLU A 340 4.95 -17.21 7.33
CA GLU A 340 5.34 -18.03 8.49
C GLU A 340 4.49 -19.31 8.57
N ALA A 341 3.17 -19.18 8.51
CA ALA A 341 2.24 -20.30 8.57
C ALA A 341 2.43 -21.30 7.41
N SER A 342 2.84 -20.82 6.24
CA SER A 342 3.06 -21.67 5.06
C SER A 342 4.16 -22.71 5.23
N THR A 343 5.04 -22.52 6.23
CA THR A 343 6.08 -23.50 6.59
C THR A 343 5.50 -24.72 7.30
N ARG A 344 4.32 -24.61 7.92
CA ARG A 344 3.62 -25.69 8.64
C ARG A 344 2.53 -26.35 7.82
N GLY A 345 1.86 -25.59 6.94
CA GLY A 345 0.73 -26.07 6.15
C GLY A 345 0.21 -24.99 5.20
N MET A 346 -1.06 -25.04 4.82
CA MET A 346 -1.62 -24.06 3.88
C MET A 346 -1.94 -22.75 4.60
N ALA A 347 -1.46 -21.64 4.04
CA ALA A 347 -1.91 -20.30 4.39
C ALA A 347 -2.77 -19.74 3.26
N TYR A 348 -4.00 -19.33 3.55
CA TYR A 348 -4.94 -18.78 2.58
C TYR A 348 -5.20 -17.29 2.87
N ILE A 349 -5.02 -16.45 1.85
CA ILE A 349 -5.42 -15.04 1.93
C ILE A 349 -6.46 -14.76 0.85
N HIS A 350 -7.59 -14.20 1.26
CA HIS A 350 -8.63 -13.75 0.37
C HIS A 350 -8.57 -12.23 0.23
N VAL A 351 -8.08 -11.74 -0.91
CA VAL A 351 -7.87 -10.32 -1.13
C VAL A 351 -8.95 -9.77 -2.03
N PHE A 352 -9.78 -8.87 -1.50
CA PHE A 352 -10.70 -8.10 -2.31
C PHE A 352 -9.93 -7.15 -3.23
N SER A 353 -10.11 -7.36 -4.53
CA SER A 353 -9.37 -6.69 -5.61
C SER A 353 -10.37 -6.15 -6.65
N PRO A 354 -11.11 -5.05 -6.38
CA PRO A 354 -12.12 -4.55 -7.31
C PRO A 354 -11.54 -4.24 -8.69
N CYS A 355 -12.26 -4.64 -9.74
CA CYS A 355 -11.88 -4.44 -11.14
C CYS A 355 -12.58 -3.20 -11.73
N PRO A 356 -11.88 -2.08 -12.01
CA PRO A 356 -12.50 -0.89 -12.58
C PRO A 356 -13.16 -1.15 -13.93
N THR A 357 -12.50 -1.92 -14.80
CA THR A 357 -13.01 -2.28 -16.12
C THR A 357 -14.26 -3.16 -16.03
N GLY A 358 -14.25 -4.15 -15.13
CA GLY A 358 -15.34 -5.10 -14.98
C GLY A 358 -16.58 -4.49 -14.33
N TRP A 359 -16.37 -3.76 -13.23
CA TRP A 359 -17.43 -3.09 -12.47
C TRP A 359 -17.76 -1.69 -12.97
N ARG A 360 -17.07 -1.22 -14.02
CA ARG A 360 -17.35 0.03 -14.76
C ARG A 360 -17.32 1.28 -13.89
N PHE A 361 -16.33 1.38 -13.01
CA PHE A 361 -16.06 2.60 -12.27
C PHE A 361 -14.74 3.24 -12.74
N PRO A 362 -14.55 4.56 -12.58
CA PRO A 362 -13.33 5.24 -13.02
C PRO A 362 -12.07 4.68 -12.32
N PRO A 363 -10.98 4.38 -13.04
CA PRO A 363 -9.74 3.84 -12.44
C PRO A 363 -9.19 4.65 -11.27
N ALA A 364 -9.34 5.98 -11.28
CA ALA A 364 -8.92 6.86 -10.19
C ALA A 364 -9.64 6.58 -8.85
N GLN A 365 -10.80 5.92 -8.88
CA GLN A 365 -11.57 5.57 -7.68
C GLN A 365 -11.18 4.19 -7.12
N LEU A 366 -10.20 3.49 -7.69
CA LEU A 366 -9.86 2.11 -7.31
C LEU A 366 -9.70 1.89 -5.81
N ILE A 367 -8.80 2.66 -5.19
CA ILE A 367 -8.51 2.53 -3.76
C ILE A 367 -9.71 2.96 -2.93
N GLU A 368 -10.45 3.97 -3.39
CA GLU A 368 -11.63 4.46 -2.69
C GLU A 368 -12.80 3.46 -2.70
N VAL A 369 -13.01 2.76 -3.81
CA VAL A 369 -13.98 1.65 -3.90
C VAL A 369 -13.59 0.53 -2.94
N GLY A 370 -12.31 0.14 -2.92
CA GLY A 370 -11.79 -0.84 -1.97
C GLY A 370 -11.98 -0.42 -0.51
N ARG A 371 -11.76 0.87 -0.20
CA ARG A 371 -11.94 1.44 1.14
C ARG A 371 -13.40 1.44 1.57
N LYS A 372 -14.30 1.90 0.68
CA LYS A 372 -15.74 1.93 0.95
C LYS A 372 -16.30 0.52 1.16
N ALA A 373 -15.85 -0.47 0.39
CA ALA A 373 -16.29 -1.86 0.56
C ALA A 373 -16.01 -2.39 1.97
N VAL A 374 -14.89 -2.00 2.59
CA VAL A 374 -14.56 -2.34 3.97
C VAL A 374 -15.39 -1.52 4.95
N GLN A 375 -15.47 -0.19 4.77
CA GLN A 375 -16.23 0.70 5.66
C GLN A 375 -17.73 0.41 5.71
N THR A 376 -18.30 -0.14 4.62
CA THR A 376 -19.71 -0.56 4.56
C THR A 376 -19.92 -2.01 4.98
N ASN A 377 -18.88 -2.70 5.46
CA ASN A 377 -18.91 -4.10 5.88
C ASN A 377 -19.28 -5.10 4.76
N ILE A 378 -19.15 -4.72 3.49
CA ILE A 378 -19.27 -5.67 2.37
C ILE A 378 -18.07 -6.63 2.40
N VAL A 379 -16.88 -6.10 2.70
CA VAL A 379 -15.62 -6.84 2.78
C VAL A 379 -15.07 -6.73 4.20
N PRO A 380 -15.34 -7.71 5.07
CA PRO A 380 -14.73 -7.72 6.40
C PRO A 380 -13.23 -8.02 6.29
N LEU A 381 -12.40 -7.34 7.09
CA LEU A 381 -10.97 -7.60 7.22
C LEU A 381 -10.70 -8.30 8.55
N TRP A 382 -10.06 -9.47 8.52
CA TRP A 382 -9.64 -10.22 9.70
C TRP A 382 -8.47 -11.16 9.40
#